data_AF-A0A3N1GDA1-F1
#
_entry.id   AF-A0A3N1GDA1-F1
#
_cell.length_a   1.000
_cell.length_b   1.000
_cell.length_c   1.000
_cell.angle_alpha   90.00
_cell.angle_beta   90.00
_cell.angle_gamma   90.00
#
_symmetry.space_group_name_H-M   'P 1'
#
loop_
_entity.id
_entity.type
_entity.pdbx_description
1 polymer ?
#
loop_
_entity_poly.entity_id
_entity_poly.type
_entity_poly.pdbx_seq_one_letter_code
_entity_poly.pdbx_strand_id
1 'polypeptide(L)' 'MHSEVLHTLDTHLQRLTTLRGDLVAKRSIAPGERLRIAADAMTCAEQCARILSRLLASDDPYGGAPGEPATR' A
#
# COMPACT_ATOMS: atom_id res chain seq x y z
N MET A 1 -10.00 3.66 14.92
CA MET A 1 -9.84 4.17 13.55
C MET A 1 -8.38 4.29 13.10
N HIS A 2 -7.57 5.28 13.53
CA HIS A 2 -6.17 5.41 13.06
C HIS A 2 -5.32 4.15 13.39
N SER A 3 -5.46 3.61 14.61
CA SER A 3 -4.79 2.36 15.04
C SER A 3 -5.17 1.13 14.19
N GLU A 4 -6.43 0.99 13.80
CA GLU A 4 -6.89 -0.15 12.96
C GLU A 4 -6.38 -0.04 11.52
N VAL A 5 -6.31 1.20 10.99
CA VAL A 5 -5.77 1.47 9.66
C VAL A 5 -4.27 1.15 9.61
N LEU A 6 -3.50 1.55 10.64
CA LEU A 6 -2.09 1.20 10.76
C LEU A 6 -1.89 -0.31 10.92
N HIS A 7 -2.74 -0.99 11.70
CA HIS A 7 -2.68 -2.44 11.83
C HIS A 7 -2.96 -3.17 10.50
N THR A 8 -3.86 -2.62 9.69
CA THR A 8 -4.16 -3.12 8.34
C THR A 8 -2.96 -2.90 7.41
N LEU A 9 -2.29 -1.75 7.50
CA LEU A 9 -1.06 -1.47 6.75
C LEU A 9 0.04 -2.47 7.11
N ASP A 10 0.28 -2.71 8.40
CA ASP A 10 1.28 -3.66 8.87
C ASP A 10 1.01 -5.08 8.34
N THR A 11 -0.25 -5.50 8.30
CA THR A 11 -0.65 -6.80 7.75
C THR A 11 -0.24 -6.94 6.28
N HIS A 12 -0.47 -5.90 5.46
CA HIS A 12 -0.08 -5.93 4.05
C HIS A 12 1.44 -5.86 3.86
N LEU A 13 2.16 -5.08 4.68
CA LEU A 13 3.62 -5.03 4.65
C LEU A 13 4.26 -6.37 5.05
N GLN A 14 3.70 -7.04 6.05
CA GLN A 14 4.16 -8.36 6.48
C GLN A 14 3.91 -9.39 5.38
N ARG A 15 2.75 -9.35 4.71
CA ARG A 15 2.47 -10.22 3.55
C ARG A 15 3.43 -9.99 2.39
N LEU A 16 3.75 -8.74 2.06
CA LEU A 16 4.77 -8.40 1.05
C LEU A 16 6.14 -8.99 1.39
N THR A 17 6.53 -8.91 2.67
CA THR A 17 7.80 -9.46 3.14
C THR A 17 7.85 -10.97 3.00
N THR A 18 6.75 -11.67 3.31
CA THR A 18 6.62 -13.12 3.10
C THR A 18 6.72 -13.50 1.62
N LEU A 19 5.98 -12.81 0.75
CA LEU A 19 6.02 -13.07 -0.71
C LEU A 19 7.42 -12.85 -1.29
N ARG A 20 8.14 -11.82 -0.83
CA ARG A 20 9.56 -11.62 -1.16
C ARG A 20 10.42 -12.77 -0.68
N GLY A 21 10.19 -13.25 0.54
CA GLY A 21 10.87 -14.42 1.11
C GLY A 21 10.67 -15.67 0.24
N ASP A 22 9.44 -15.94 -0.20
CA ASP A 22 9.10 -17.07 -1.06
C ASP A 22 9.82 -17.01 -2.42
N LEU A 23 9.96 -15.81 -2.99
CA LEU A 23 10.71 -15.59 -4.23
C LEU A 23 12.21 -15.85 -4.06
N VAL A 24 12.77 -15.48 -2.91
CA VAL A 24 14.21 -15.62 -2.63
C VAL A 24 14.57 -17.06 -2.22
N ALA A 25 13.74 -17.71 -1.41
CA ALA A 25 14.02 -19.02 -0.85
C ALA A 25 13.96 -20.15 -1.89
N LYS A 26 13.15 -20.01 -2.93
CA LYS A 26 12.98 -21.06 -3.94
C LYS A 26 14.03 -20.95 -5.03
N ARG A 27 14.99 -21.88 -5.01
CA ARG A 27 16.04 -22.04 -6.05
C ARG A 27 15.46 -22.26 -7.46
N SER A 28 14.24 -22.81 -7.56
CA SER A 28 13.48 -22.92 -8.81
C SER A 28 11.99 -22.72 -8.50
N ILE A 29 11.36 -21.79 -9.21
CA ILE A 29 9.93 -21.48 -9.10
C ILE A 29 9.31 -21.74 -10.46
N ALA A 30 8.22 -22.50 -10.49
CA ALA A 30 7.46 -22.71 -11.71
C ALA A 30 6.94 -21.35 -12.25
N PRO A 31 6.97 -21.10 -13.57
CA PRO A 31 6.57 -19.80 -14.13
C PRO A 31 5.18 -19.33 -13.67
N GLY A 32 4.19 -20.22 -13.59
CA GLY A 32 2.85 -19.89 -13.12
C GLY A 32 2.80 -19.50 -11.64
N GLU A 33 3.63 -20.12 -10.80
CA GLU A 33 3.73 -19.78 -9.38
C GLU A 33 4.40 -18.41 -9.20
N ARG A 34 5.44 -18.11 -9.98
CA ARG A 34 6.10 -16.80 -9.99
C ARG A 34 5.12 -15.68 -10.37
N LEU A 35 4.30 -15.90 -11.39
CA LEU A 35 3.28 -14.94 -11.82
C LEU A 35 2.23 -14.71 -10.72
N ARG A 36 1.78 -15.77 -10.06
CA ARG A 36 0.85 -15.66 -8.93
C ARG A 36 1.45 -14.84 -7.77
N ILE A 37 2.69 -15.13 -7.38
CA ILE A 37 3.36 -14.39 -6.30
C ILE A 37 3.53 -12.91 -6.69
N ALA A 38 3.89 -12.63 -7.93
CA ALA A 38 4.01 -11.26 -8.42
C ALA A 38 2.66 -10.52 -8.41
N ALA A 39 1.56 -11.16 -8.82
CA ALA A 39 0.22 -10.58 -8.79
C ALA A 39 -0.25 -10.28 -7.35
N ASP A 40 -0.01 -11.21 -6.43
CA ASP A 40 -0.31 -11.03 -5.00
C ASP A 40 0.51 -9.88 -4.40
N ALA A 41 1.79 -9.77 -4.77
CA ALA A 41 2.65 -8.68 -4.32
C ALA A 41 2.19 -7.32 -4.85
N MET A 42 1.84 -7.22 -6.14
CA MET A 42 1.27 -5.99 -6.71
C MET A 42 -0.02 -5.58 -6.00
N THR A 43 -0.92 -6.52 -5.77
CA THR A 43 -2.17 -6.26 -5.04
C THR A 43 -1.89 -5.73 -3.63
N CYS A 44 -0.95 -6.33 -2.89
CA CYS A 44 -0.59 -5.84 -1.56
C CYS A 44 0.03 -4.44 -1.59
N ALA A 45 0.91 -4.17 -2.56
CA ALA A 45 1.52 -2.85 -2.72
C ALA A 45 0.48 -1.76 -3.02
N GLU A 46 -0.52 -2.06 -3.86
CA GLU A 46 -1.63 -1.15 -4.12
C GLU A 46 -2.46 -0.86 -2.87
N GLN A 47 -2.74 -1.87 -2.03
CA GLN A 47 -3.46 -1.66 -0.78
C GLN A 47 -2.66 -0.80 0.20
N CYS A 48 -1.35 -1.06 0.34
CA CYS A 48 -0.46 -0.21 1.15
C CYS A 48 -0.52 1.24 0.67
N ALA A 49 -0.38 1.49 -0.64
CA ALA A 49 -0.43 2.83 -1.22
C ALA A 49 -1.77 3.52 -0.93
N ARG A 50 -2.91 2.82 -1.09
CA ARG A 50 -4.23 3.38 -0.78
C ARG A 50 -4.40 3.74 0.69
N ILE A 51 -3.90 2.91 1.59
CA ILE A 51 -3.95 3.17 3.03
C ILE A 51 -3.10 4.40 3.38
N LEU A 52 -1.85 4.46 2.90
CA LEU A 52 -0.96 5.60 3.12
C LEU A 52 -1.55 6.90 2.57
N SER A 53 -2.12 6.90 1.36
CA SER A 53 -2.77 8.08 0.80
C SER A 53 -3.95 8.56 1.64
N ARG A 54 -4.73 7.65 2.23
CA ARG A 54 -5.83 8.00 3.14
C ARG A 54 -5.33 8.59 4.47
N LEU A 55 -4.25 8.03 5.01
CA LEU A 55 -3.63 8.55 6.23
C LEU A 55 -3.12 9.98 6.01
N LEU A 56 -2.37 10.20 4.92
CA LEU A 56 -1.89 11.53 4.54
C LEU A 56 -3.04 12.54 4.34
N ALA A 57 -4.12 12.13 3.69
CA ALA A 57 -5.29 13.01 3.49
C ALA A 57 -6.08 13.29 4.79
N SER A 58 -5.98 12.42 5.79
CA SER A 58 -6.64 12.61 7.10
C SER A 58 -5.81 13.49 8.04
N ASP A 59 -4.49 13.51 7.85
CA ASP A 59 -3.54 14.34 8.61
C ASP A 59 -3.36 15.75 8.00
N ASP A 60 -4.15 16.12 6.99
CA ASP A 60 -4.16 17.48 6.43
C ASP A 60 -5.26 18.34 7.08
N PRO A 61 -4.96 19.13 8.14
CA PRO A 61 -5.92 20.06 8.73
C PRO A 61 -6.17 21.29 7.84
N TYR A 62 -5.42 21.45 6.74
CA TYR A 62 -5.60 22.49 5.74
C TYR A 62 -6.20 21.86 4.48
N GLY A 63 -7.42 21.36 4.61
CA GLY A 63 -8.27 21.10 3.45
C GLY A 63 -8.27 22.34 2.57
N GLY A 64 -7.55 22.29 1.45
CA GLY A 64 -7.35 23.42 0.57
C GLY A 64 -8.70 24.02 0.21
N ALA A 65 -8.96 25.23 0.69
CA ALA A 65 -10.05 26.04 0.19
C ALA A 65 -9.79 26.22 -1.32
N PRO A 66 -10.66 25.72 -2.20
CA PRO A 66 -10.51 26.02 -3.61
C PRO A 66 -10.94 27.48 -3.82
N GLY A 67 -9.93 28.33 -3.97
CA GLY A 67 -10.00 29.61 -4.67
C GLY A 67 -10.92 30.67 -4.07
N GLU A 68 -10.38 31.51 -3.18
CA GLU A 68 -10.73 32.92 -3.26
C GLU A 68 -9.89 33.52 -4.40
N PRO A 69 -10.49 33.97 -5.52
CA PRO A 69 -9.78 34.87 -6.42
C PRO A 69 -9.65 36.21 -5.70
N ALA A 70 -8.46 36.48 -5.17
CA ALA A 70 -8.04 37.84 -4.90
C ALA A 70 -8.03 38.63 -6.21
N THR A 71 -8.57 39.85 -6.16
CA THR A 71 -8.61 40.91 -7.19
C THR A 71 -9.67 40.70 -8.28
N ARG A 72 -10.63 41.62 -8.48
CA ARG A 72 -10.49 43.08 -8.59
C ARG A 72 -11.83 43.79 -8.35
#